data_AF-A0A5K1E0D7-F1
#
_entry.id   AF-A0A5K1E0D7-F1
#
_cell.length_a   1.000
_cell.length_b   1.000
_cell.length_c   1.000
_cell.angle_alpha   90.00
_cell.angle_beta   90.00
_cell.angle_gamma   90.00
#
_symmetry.space_group_name_H-M   'P 1'
#
loop_
_entity.id
_entity.type
_entity.pdbx_description
1 polymer ?
#
loop_
_entity_poly.entity_id
_entity_poly.type
_entity_poly.pdbx_seq_one_letter_code
_entity_poly.pdbx_strand_id
1 'polypeptide(L)'
;DKETQIKDDSWSDCARDGLAVKPTKGDALLFFSLHPDATTDTESLHGSCPVIEGEKWSATKWIHVRSFDLSLKKPQPSKEHCTDESEHCPQWAAMGECEKNPSYMIGSPDYYGSCRRSCKVC
;
A
#
# COMPACT_ATOMS: atom_id res chain seq x y z
N ASP A 1 10.17 -17.56 -29.90
CA ASP A 1 10.84 -18.57 -29.05
C ASP A 1 10.09 -18.69 -27.74
N LYS A 2 9.23 -19.72 -27.65
CA LYS A 2 8.42 -20.01 -26.45
C LYS A 2 9.23 -20.97 -25.58
N GLU A 3 9.45 -20.54 -24.34
CA GLU A 3 10.27 -21.17 -23.32
C GLU A 3 10.02 -22.68 -23.21
N THR A 4 11.12 -23.43 -23.29
CA THR A 4 11.20 -24.89 -23.27
C THR A 4 11.41 -25.45 -21.85
N GLN A 5 10.99 -24.73 -20.81
CA GLN A 5 11.21 -25.19 -19.44
C GLN A 5 10.19 -26.27 -19.08
N ILE A 6 10.68 -27.40 -18.57
CA ILE A 6 9.84 -28.51 -18.09
C ILE A 6 9.42 -28.21 -16.65
N LYS A 7 8.18 -28.55 -16.28
CA LYS A 7 7.71 -28.44 -14.91
C LYS A 7 8.45 -29.43 -14.01
N ASP A 8 9.16 -28.91 -13.02
CA ASP A 8 9.78 -29.67 -11.94
C ASP A 8 9.67 -28.90 -10.61
N ASP A 9 10.28 -29.44 -9.54
CA ASP A 9 10.28 -28.83 -8.21
C ASP A 9 11.25 -27.65 -8.07
N SER A 10 12.00 -27.30 -9.13
CA SER A 10 12.92 -26.17 -9.12
C SER A 10 12.20 -24.84 -9.34
N TRP A 11 12.96 -23.74 -9.43
CA TRP A 11 12.46 -22.43 -9.81
C TRP A 11 12.54 -22.26 -11.32
N SER A 12 11.51 -21.63 -11.91
CA SER A 12 11.54 -21.23 -13.30
C SER A 12 12.63 -20.19 -13.57
N ASP A 13 13.05 -20.03 -14.81
CA ASP A 13 14.14 -19.12 -15.17
C ASP A 13 13.78 -17.68 -14.79
N CYS A 14 12.57 -17.22 -15.13
CA CYS A 14 12.01 -15.95 -14.66
C CYS A 14 12.02 -15.79 -13.13
N ALA A 15 11.74 -16.86 -12.38
CA ALA A 15 11.68 -16.78 -10.91
C ALA A 15 13.07 -16.71 -10.26
N ARG A 16 14.15 -16.94 -11.01
CA ARG A 16 15.54 -16.85 -10.52
C ARG A 16 16.08 -15.42 -10.60
N ASP A 17 15.45 -14.55 -11.37
CA ASP A 17 15.89 -13.16 -11.58
C ASP A 17 15.57 -12.23 -10.39
N GLY A 18 14.95 -12.74 -9.32
CA GLY A 18 14.63 -11.97 -8.12
C GLY A 18 14.04 -12.79 -6.98
N LEU A 19 13.49 -12.10 -5.98
CA LEU A 19 12.72 -12.74 -4.93
C LEU A 19 11.41 -13.29 -5.51
N ALA A 20 11.20 -14.60 -5.37
CA ALA A 20 10.01 -15.28 -5.90
C ALA A 20 9.27 -16.05 -4.80
N VAL A 21 7.95 -16.19 -4.99
CA VAL A 21 7.05 -16.95 -4.11
C VAL A 21 6.31 -17.98 -4.95
N LYS A 22 6.40 -19.27 -4.58
CA LYS A 22 5.62 -20.31 -5.24
C LYS A 22 4.15 -20.17 -4.85
N PRO A 23 3.21 -20.15 -5.82
CA PRO A 23 1.79 -20.04 -5.49
C PRO A 23 1.26 -21.36 -4.92
N THR A 24 0.79 -21.32 -3.68
CA THR A 24 0.05 -22.42 -3.03
C THR A 24 -1.39 -21.99 -2.79
N LYS A 25 -2.35 -22.86 -3.05
CA LYS A 25 -3.77 -22.55 -2.83
C LYS A 25 -4.02 -22.23 -1.35
N GLY A 26 -4.52 -21.03 -1.09
CA GLY A 26 -4.85 -20.54 0.25
C GLY A 26 -3.84 -19.55 0.82
N ASP A 27 -2.63 -19.49 0.28
CA ASP A 27 -1.61 -18.53 0.71
C ASP A 27 -1.93 -17.11 0.21
N ALA A 28 -1.47 -16.12 0.99
CA ALA A 28 -1.55 -14.71 0.63
C ALA A 28 -0.16 -14.06 0.73
N LEU A 29 0.18 -13.23 -0.26
CA LEU A 29 1.38 -12.39 -0.25
C LEU A 29 0.97 -10.95 0.03
N LEU A 30 1.56 -10.34 1.05
CA LEU A 30 1.42 -8.92 1.35
C LEU A 30 2.78 -8.23 1.15
N PHE A 31 2.78 -7.15 0.37
CA PHE A 31 3.91 -6.26 0.19
C PHE A 31 3.41 -4.81 0.15
N PHE A 32 4.30 -3.86 0.42
CA PHE A 32 3.98 -2.43 0.43
C PHE A 32 4.59 -1.77 -0.80
N SER A 33 3.80 -0.95 -1.51
CA SER A 33 4.29 -0.18 -2.66
C SER A 33 4.87 1.18 -2.28
N LEU A 34 4.78 1.54 -1.00
CA LEU A 34 5.24 2.83 -0.46
C LEU A 34 6.13 2.58 0.76
N HIS A 35 7.15 3.42 0.92
CA HIS A 35 7.90 3.54 2.16
C HIS A 35 7.05 4.20 3.26
N PRO A 36 7.47 4.13 4.54
CA PRO A 36 6.74 4.75 5.65
C PRO A 36 6.57 6.28 5.51
N ASP A 37 7.45 6.95 4.76
CA ASP A 37 7.35 8.38 4.44
C ASP A 37 6.40 8.68 3.26
N ALA A 38 5.66 7.66 2.79
CA ALA A 38 4.73 7.67 1.66
C ALA A 38 5.37 7.90 0.28
N THR A 39 6.70 7.81 0.16
CA THR A 39 7.36 7.78 -1.16
C THR A 39 7.22 6.41 -1.83
N THR A 40 7.23 6.36 -3.16
CA THR A 40 7.13 5.10 -3.91
C THR A 40 8.36 4.23 -3.68
N ASP A 41 8.12 2.97 -3.34
CA ASP A 41 9.18 1.97 -3.19
C ASP A 41 9.48 1.30 -4.53
N THR A 42 10.66 1.56 -5.12
CA THR A 42 11.07 0.95 -6.39
C THR A 42 11.37 -0.54 -6.27
N GLU A 43 11.72 -1.02 -5.07
CA GLU A 43 11.98 -2.44 -4.81
C GLU A 43 10.68 -3.26 -4.71
N SER A 44 9.52 -2.59 -4.67
CA SER A 44 8.20 -3.23 -4.71
C SER A 44 7.75 -3.68 -6.10
N LEU A 45 8.58 -3.47 -7.13
CA LEU A 45 8.31 -3.94 -8.49
C LEU A 45 8.16 -5.47 -8.49
N HIS A 46 7.00 -5.93 -8.96
CA HIS A 46 6.66 -7.35 -8.95
C HIS A 46 5.91 -7.72 -10.23
N GLY A 47 5.94 -9.00 -10.55
CA GLY A 47 5.24 -9.56 -11.69
C GLY A 47 4.85 -11.02 -11.47
N SER A 48 4.14 -11.58 -12.43
CA SER A 48 3.91 -13.02 -12.49
C SER A 48 4.74 -13.61 -13.62
N CYS A 49 5.60 -14.58 -13.29
CA CYS A 49 6.25 -15.39 -14.31
C CYS A 49 5.23 -16.16 -15.16
N PRO A 50 5.60 -16.55 -16.40
CA PRO A 50 4.79 -17.41 -17.26
C PRO A 50 4.39 -18.72 -16.55
N VAL A 51 3.16 -19.18 -16.80
CA VAL A 51 2.71 -20.49 -16.32
C VAL A 51 3.27 -21.55 -17.25
N ILE A 52 4.19 -22.38 -16.74
CA ILE A 52 4.82 -23.47 -17.50
C ILE A 52 3.80 -24.56 -17.86
N GLU A 53 2.94 -24.94 -16.92
CA GLU A 53 1.93 -25.98 -17.12
C GLU A 53 0.66 -25.69 -16.29
N GLY A 54 -0.50 -25.91 -16.90
CA GLY A 54 -1.81 -25.73 -16.25
C GLY A 54 -2.27 -24.28 -16.23
N GLU A 55 -2.98 -23.91 -15.17
CA GLU A 55 -3.56 -22.58 -14.99
C GLU A 55 -3.25 -22.05 -13.59
N LYS A 56 -3.03 -20.74 -13.50
CA LYS A 56 -2.84 -20.03 -12.23
C LYS A 56 -3.98 -19.04 -12.02
N TRP A 57 -4.66 -19.17 -10.89
CA TRP A 57 -5.70 -18.24 -10.44
C TRP A 57 -5.21 -17.45 -9.22
N SER A 58 -5.41 -16.13 -9.23
CA SER A 58 -5.05 -15.23 -8.13
C SER A 58 -6.07 -14.12 -7.99
N ALA A 59 -6.22 -13.58 -6.78
CA ALA A 59 -7.04 -12.40 -6.50
C ALA A 59 -6.16 -11.31 -5.87
N THR A 60 -6.18 -10.11 -6.46
CA THR A 60 -5.40 -8.96 -5.98
C THR A 60 -6.32 -7.98 -5.25
N LYS A 61 -5.97 -7.63 -4.01
CA LYS A 61 -6.65 -6.58 -3.25
C LYS A 61 -5.70 -5.43 -3.01
N TRP A 62 -6.00 -4.26 -3.57
CA TRP A 62 -5.29 -3.03 -3.27
C TRP A 62 -5.89 -2.33 -2.05
N ILE A 63 -5.02 -1.88 -1.15
CA ILE A 63 -5.37 -1.11 0.04
C ILE A 63 -4.72 0.26 -0.11
N HIS A 64 -5.53 1.31 -0.11
CA HIS A 64 -5.06 2.68 -0.29
C HIS A 64 -4.88 3.35 1.07
N VAL A 65 -3.87 4.22 1.17
CA VAL A 65 -3.61 5.02 2.38
C VAL A 65 -4.78 5.96 2.70
N ARG A 66 -5.59 6.31 1.70
CA ARG A 66 -6.77 7.18 1.85
C ARG A 66 -8.03 6.51 1.31
N SER A 67 -9.17 6.91 1.86
CA SER A 67 -10.47 6.51 1.32
C SER A 67 -10.65 7.04 -0.10
N PHE A 68 -11.17 6.20 -0.99
CA PHE A 68 -11.58 6.62 -2.33
C PHE A 68 -12.71 7.65 -2.30
N ASP A 69 -13.55 7.65 -1.26
CA ASP A 69 -14.71 8.53 -1.16
C ASP A 69 -14.30 10.01 -0.99
N LEU A 70 -13.11 10.26 -0.42
CA LEU A 70 -12.58 11.61 -0.26
C LEU A 70 -12.18 12.25 -1.60
N SER A 71 -11.84 11.46 -2.62
CA SER A 71 -11.56 11.96 -3.98
C SER A 71 -12.79 12.54 -4.67
N LEU A 72 -14.01 12.20 -4.19
CA LEU A 72 -15.28 12.71 -4.72
C LEU A 72 -15.82 13.90 -3.93
N LYS A 73 -15.34 14.12 -2.70
CA LYS A 73 -15.69 15.31 -1.92
C LYS A 73 -14.74 16.44 -2.30
N LYS A 74 -15.15 17.27 -3.26
CA LYS A 74 -14.50 18.56 -3.54
C LYS A 74 -14.25 19.29 -2.20
N PRO A 75 -13.06 19.84 -1.96
CA PRO A 75 -12.77 20.54 -0.72
C PRO A 75 -13.69 21.75 -0.64
N GLN A 76 -14.69 21.68 0.25
CA GLN A 76 -15.38 22.88 0.69
C GLN A 76 -14.46 23.58 1.68
N PRO A 77 -14.11 24.86 1.46
CA PRO A 77 -13.26 25.61 2.37
C PRO A 77 -14.11 26.08 3.55
N SER A 78 -14.48 25.19 4.46
CA SER A 78 -14.90 25.61 5.80
C SER A 78 -13.70 25.46 6.74
N LYS A 79 -13.14 26.60 7.14
CA LYS A 79 -12.05 26.75 8.12
C LYS A 79 -12.41 26.24 9.53
N GLU A 80 -13.51 25.53 9.72
CA GLU A 80 -14.09 25.27 11.05
C GLU A 80 -14.02 23.83 11.52
N HIS A 81 -13.79 22.84 10.64
CA HIS A 81 -13.72 21.44 11.07
C HIS A 81 -12.27 20.96 11.24
N CYS A 82 -11.64 21.37 12.34
CA CYS A 82 -10.48 20.66 12.88
C CYS A 82 -10.96 19.38 13.59
N THR A 83 -11.06 18.30 12.83
CA THR A 83 -11.53 17.01 13.35
C THR A 83 -10.55 15.91 12.97
N ASP A 84 -10.55 14.86 13.78
CA ASP A 84 -9.93 13.59 13.41
C ASP A 84 -10.91 12.82 12.51
N GLU A 85 -10.43 12.29 11.39
CA GLU A 85 -11.22 11.47 10.47
C GLU A 85 -11.31 10.01 10.93
N SER A 86 -10.45 9.59 11.86
CA SER A 86 -10.38 8.24 12.41
C SER A 86 -10.45 8.25 13.94
N GLU A 87 -11.18 7.31 14.52
CA GLU A 87 -11.25 7.09 15.97
C GLU A 87 -9.88 6.69 16.56
N HIS A 88 -8.96 6.19 15.74
CA HIS A 88 -7.61 5.78 16.14
C HIS A 88 -6.60 6.93 16.15
N CYS A 89 -6.94 8.12 15.64
CA CYS A 89 -6.02 9.26 15.60
C CYS A 89 -5.36 9.59 16.95
N PRO A 90 -6.05 9.53 18.12
CA PRO A 90 -5.41 9.76 19.41
C PRO A 90 -4.34 8.72 19.74
N GLN A 91 -4.59 7.45 19.39
CA GLN A 91 -3.65 6.35 19.63
C GLN A 91 -2.43 6.48 18.72
N TRP A 92 -2.63 6.77 17.43
CA TRP A 92 -1.54 7.00 16.48
C TRP A 92 -0.69 8.20 16.88
N ALA A 93 -1.31 9.32 17.27
CA ALA A 93 -0.59 10.48 17.78
C ALA A 93 0.22 10.13 19.03
N ALA A 94 -0.34 9.35 19.97
CA ALA A 94 0.38 8.88 21.15
C ALA A 94 1.57 7.95 20.82
N MET A 95 1.55 7.26 19.67
CA MET A 95 2.65 6.43 19.17
C MET A 95 3.71 7.22 18.36
N GLY A 96 3.53 8.55 18.24
CA GLY A 96 4.45 9.44 17.53
C GLY A 96 4.26 9.45 16.01
N GLU A 97 3.06 9.11 15.53
CA GLU A 97 2.76 9.13 14.09
C GLU A 97 2.71 10.56 13.52
N CYS A 98 2.52 11.58 14.36
CA CYS A 98 2.56 12.97 13.91
C CYS A 98 3.94 13.35 13.34
N GLU A 99 5.02 12.79 13.89
CA GLU A 99 6.40 12.98 13.41
C GLU A 99 6.81 11.92 12.39
N LYS A 100 6.39 10.66 12.57
CA LYS A 100 6.77 9.55 11.69
C LYS A 100 5.99 9.51 10.37
N ASN A 101 4.74 9.96 10.40
CA ASN A 101 3.82 9.97 9.25
C ASN A 101 3.07 11.32 9.13
N PRO A 102 3.80 12.44 9.00
CA PRO A 102 3.21 13.78 9.02
C PRO A 102 2.27 14.01 7.82
N SER A 103 2.55 13.41 6.66
CA SER A 103 1.74 13.56 5.45
C SER A 103 0.31 13.01 5.61
N TYR A 104 0.15 11.90 6.34
CA TYR A 104 -1.18 11.35 6.65
C TYR A 104 -1.81 12.09 7.83
N MET A 105 -1.04 12.30 8.90
CA MET A 105 -1.58 12.80 10.16
C MET A 105 -1.89 14.31 10.11
N ILE A 106 -0.96 15.13 9.62
CA ILE A 106 -1.01 16.59 9.60
C ILE A 106 -1.44 17.12 8.21
N GLY A 107 -0.89 16.51 7.16
CA GLY A 107 -1.15 16.88 5.76
C GLY A 107 -0.02 17.70 5.14
N SER A 108 -0.33 18.35 4.02
CA SER A 108 0.57 19.19 3.22
C SER A 108 -0.15 20.49 2.80
N PRO A 109 0.51 21.44 2.13
CA PRO A 109 -0.14 22.68 1.67
C PRO A 109 -1.40 22.44 0.82
N ASP A 110 -1.45 21.34 0.08
CA ASP A 110 -2.56 20.99 -0.81
C ASP A 110 -3.56 20.00 -0.19
N TYR A 111 -3.32 19.57 1.06
CA TYR A 111 -4.09 18.50 1.69
C TYR A 111 -4.15 18.61 3.22
N TYR A 112 -5.36 18.56 3.78
CA TYR A 112 -5.54 18.45 5.23
C TYR A 112 -5.36 16.99 5.65
N GLY A 113 -4.42 16.72 6.58
CA GLY A 113 -4.23 15.40 7.15
C GLY A 113 -5.43 14.91 7.95
N SER A 114 -5.54 13.59 8.07
CA SER A 114 -6.67 12.90 8.68
C SER A 114 -6.72 13.00 10.21
N CYS A 115 -5.61 13.36 10.87
CA CYS A 115 -5.49 13.34 12.34
C CYS A 115 -4.97 14.66 12.92
N ARG A 116 -5.28 15.77 12.25
CA ARG A 116 -4.75 17.09 12.59
C ARG A 116 -5.06 17.53 14.02
N ARG A 117 -6.27 17.20 14.51
CA ARG A 117 -6.70 17.52 15.88
C ARG A 117 -5.89 16.74 16.90
N SER A 118 -5.72 15.43 16.70
CA SER A 118 -4.87 14.61 17.56
C SER A 118 -3.40 15.03 17.53
N CYS A 119 -2.91 15.55 16.40
CA CYS A 119 -1.58 16.14 16.28
C CYS A 119 -1.47 17.60 16.74
N LYS A 120 -2.57 18.22 17.21
CA LYS A 120 -2.59 19.59 17.75
C LYS A 120 -2.06 20.66 16.78
N VAL A 121 -2.20 20.43 15.49
CA VAL A 121 -1.85 21.41 14.43
C VAL A 121 -3.04 22.30 14.03
N CYS A 122 -4.19 21.97 14.61
CA CYS A 122 -5.37 22.75 14.86
C CYS A 122 -5.98 22.17 16.17
#